data_AF-A0A2S4MFT1-F1
#
_entry.id   AF-A0A2S4MFT1-F1
#
_cell.length_a   1.000
_cell.length_b   1.000
_cell.length_c   1.000
_cell.angle_alpha   90.00
_cell.angle_beta   90.00
_cell.angle_gamma   90.00
#
_symmetry.space_group_name_H-M   'P 1'
#
loop_
_entity.id
_entity.type
_entity.pdbx_description
1 polymer ?
#
loop_
_entity_poly.entity_id
_entity_poly.type
_entity_poly.pdbx_seq_one_letter_code
_entity_poly.pdbx_strand_id
1 'polypeptide(L)'
;MVRGAGGDFVAAELAKAAGLHDIDVALVERWVIDVLLPQQRREVTTVREEAGSVLAEFLNDNIGNMIAVARHKLPIVPDSQEDYVRRDLAPGHSLRARFEESSGNTYILRSAFETWCRRRHKDYQAALDEMERQGPLLKRHCRTRLGRGLPQFGSTGGPLSTCIVVNATRHESPDGDSGRVPVRQGAEVTG
;
A
#
# COMPACT_ATOMS: atom_id res chain seq x y z
N MET A 1 9.11 -31.69 -2.18
CA MET A 1 10.27 -32.42 -2.76
C MET A 1 11.54 -31.76 -2.21
N VAL A 2 12.06 -32.25 -1.08
CA VAL A 2 13.32 -31.78 -0.48
C VAL A 2 14.40 -32.75 -0.96
N ARG A 3 15.16 -32.37 -2.00
CA ARG A 3 16.23 -33.22 -2.57
C ARG A 3 17.64 -32.67 -2.33
N GLY A 4 17.80 -31.58 -1.57
CA GLY A 4 19.10 -30.97 -1.28
C GLY A 4 19.73 -31.37 0.07
N ALA A 5 18.94 -31.37 1.15
CA ALA A 5 19.50 -31.46 2.50
C ALA A 5 20.09 -32.84 2.88
N GLY A 6 19.63 -33.92 2.25
CA GLY A 6 20.10 -35.27 2.61
C GLY A 6 21.57 -35.53 2.27
N GLY A 7 22.12 -34.84 1.26
CA GLY A 7 23.53 -35.01 0.88
C GLY A 7 24.50 -34.40 1.90
N ASP A 8 24.14 -33.26 2.46
CA ASP A 8 24.99 -32.49 3.38
C ASP A 8 25.11 -33.19 4.74
N PHE A 9 24.03 -33.80 5.24
CA PHE A 9 24.06 -34.59 6.47
C PHE A 9 24.86 -35.89 6.31
N VAL A 10 24.79 -36.54 5.14
CA VAL A 10 25.61 -37.74 4.86
C VAL A 10 27.10 -37.40 4.81
N ALA A 11 27.46 -36.26 4.22
CA ALA A 11 28.84 -35.78 4.22
C ALA A 11 29.34 -35.46 5.64
N ALA A 12 28.48 -34.87 6.48
CA ALA A 12 28.78 -34.59 7.88
C ALA A 12 28.95 -35.86 8.72
N GLU A 13 28.11 -36.89 8.52
CA GLU A 13 28.28 -38.19 9.18
C GLU A 13 29.58 -38.88 8.77
N LEU A 14 29.94 -38.81 7.49
CA LEU A 14 31.20 -39.37 6.99
C LEU A 14 32.43 -38.64 7.58
N ALA A 15 32.36 -37.31 7.68
CA ALA A 15 33.42 -36.50 8.29
C ALA A 15 33.56 -36.80 9.80
N LYS A 16 32.44 -37.01 10.51
CA LYS A 16 32.45 -37.49 11.90
C LYS A 16 33.10 -38.86 12.02
N ALA A 17 32.74 -39.80 11.16
CA ALA A 17 33.32 -41.14 11.14
C ALA A 17 34.83 -41.12 10.83
N ALA A 18 35.28 -40.17 10.03
CA ALA A 18 36.71 -39.92 9.75
C ALA A 18 37.45 -39.20 10.89
N GLY A 19 36.76 -38.83 11.98
CA GLY A 19 37.33 -38.13 13.12
C GLY A 19 37.63 -36.64 12.87
N LEU A 20 37.02 -36.06 11.83
CA LEU A 20 37.27 -34.66 11.44
C LEU A 20 36.55 -33.66 12.37
N HIS A 21 35.46 -34.08 12.98
CA HIS A 21 34.71 -33.31 13.97
C HIS A 21 33.90 -34.22 14.90
N ASP A 22 33.37 -33.64 15.98
CA ASP A 22 32.56 -34.32 17.01
C ASP A 22 31.07 -33.91 16.98
N ILE A 23 30.68 -33.04 16.06
CA ILE A 23 29.32 -32.51 15.91
C ILE A 23 28.26 -33.64 15.94
N ASP A 24 27.19 -33.43 16.70
CA ASP A 24 26.01 -34.29 16.68
C ASP A 24 25.12 -33.97 15.47
N VAL A 25 25.40 -34.61 14.35
CA VAL A 25 24.71 -34.40 13.07
C VAL A 25 23.22 -34.72 13.19
N ALA A 26 22.85 -35.75 13.96
CA ALA A 26 21.45 -36.13 14.20
C ALA A 26 20.68 -35.09 15.03
N LEU A 27 21.35 -34.42 15.97
CA LEU A 27 20.78 -33.31 16.73
C LEU A 27 20.58 -32.08 15.83
N VAL A 28 21.57 -31.76 14.97
CA VAL A 28 21.49 -30.65 14.03
C VAL A 28 20.37 -30.88 13.01
N GLU A 29 20.26 -32.10 12.46
CA GLU A 29 19.18 -32.45 11.53
C GLU A 29 17.79 -32.25 12.15
N ARG A 30 17.60 -32.74 13.39
CA ARG A 30 16.35 -32.51 14.13
C ARG A 30 16.07 -31.04 14.37
N TRP A 31 17.07 -30.26 14.78
CA TRP A 31 16.90 -28.82 14.95
C TRP A 31 16.51 -28.12 13.64
N VAL A 32 17.11 -28.51 12.51
CA VAL A 32 16.75 -27.95 11.20
C VAL A 32 15.29 -28.27 10.85
N ILE A 33 14.85 -29.51 11.05
CA ILE A 33 13.50 -29.96 10.71
C ILE A 33 12.44 -29.36 11.64
N ASP A 34 12.71 -29.36 12.94
CA ASP A 34 11.70 -29.03 13.97
C ASP A 34 11.66 -27.54 14.31
N VAL A 35 12.76 -26.82 14.11
CA VAL A 35 12.90 -25.42 14.52
C VAL A 35 13.13 -24.51 13.31
N LEU A 36 14.21 -24.74 12.57
CA LEU A 36 14.63 -23.81 11.51
C LEU A 36 13.63 -23.75 10.35
N LEU A 37 13.23 -24.90 9.80
CA LEU A 37 12.30 -24.93 8.66
C LEU A 37 10.91 -24.35 9.02
N PRO A 38 10.29 -24.68 10.17
CA PRO A 38 9.04 -24.06 10.58
C PRO A 38 9.17 -22.55 10.83
N GLN A 39 10.27 -22.09 11.44
CA GLN A 39 10.52 -20.66 11.66
C GLN A 39 10.70 -19.92 10.34
N GLN A 40 11.55 -20.41 9.44
CA GLN A 40 11.75 -19.79 8.13
C GLN A 40 10.48 -19.77 7.29
N ARG A 41 9.65 -20.82 7.33
CA ARG A 41 8.36 -20.83 6.63
C ARG A 41 7.38 -19.80 7.20
N ARG A 42 7.38 -19.62 8.53
CA ARG A 42 6.57 -18.59 9.19
C ARG A 42 7.07 -17.19 8.83
N GLU A 43 8.38 -16.98 8.88
CA GLU A 43 9.03 -15.70 8.54
C GLU A 43 8.81 -15.31 7.08
N VAL A 44 8.92 -16.25 6.13
CA VAL A 44 8.61 -16.00 4.72
C VAL A 44 7.12 -15.67 4.52
N THR A 45 6.24 -16.20 5.36
CA THR A 45 4.81 -15.83 5.32
C THR A 45 4.57 -14.42 5.90
N THR A 46 5.34 -14.01 6.90
CA THR A 46 5.25 -12.67 7.54
C THR A 46 6.01 -11.56 6.81
N VAL A 47 6.97 -11.89 5.93
CA VAL A 47 7.69 -10.91 5.08
C VAL A 47 6.88 -10.55 3.82
N ARG A 48 5.58 -10.90 3.77
CA ARG A 48 4.65 -10.13 2.93
C ARG A 48 4.53 -8.75 3.56
N GLU A 49 5.29 -7.80 3.02
CA GLU A 49 5.12 -6.37 3.34
C GLU A 49 3.62 -6.04 3.31
N GLU A 50 3.09 -5.60 4.46
CA GLU A 50 1.69 -5.22 4.58
C GLU A 50 1.37 -4.21 3.47
N ALA A 51 0.38 -4.45 2.61
CA ALA A 51 0.21 -3.58 1.45
C ALA A 51 -0.19 -2.14 1.80
N GLY A 52 -0.66 -1.90 3.02
CA GLY A 52 -0.72 -0.56 3.60
C GLY A 52 0.64 0.15 3.57
N SER A 53 1.74 -0.53 3.87
CA SER A 53 3.10 0.01 3.74
C SER A 53 3.48 0.26 2.29
N VAL A 54 3.18 -0.67 1.38
CA VAL A 54 3.52 -0.53 -0.06
C VAL A 54 2.79 0.66 -0.69
N LEU A 55 1.51 0.84 -0.36
CA LEU A 55 0.72 1.98 -0.83
C LEU A 55 1.20 3.29 -0.18
N ALA A 56 1.43 3.30 1.13
CA ALA A 56 1.92 4.48 1.83
C ALA A 56 3.30 4.92 1.33
N GLU A 57 4.22 3.98 1.11
CA GLU A 57 5.53 4.22 0.49
C GLU A 57 5.39 4.82 -0.91
N PHE A 58 4.51 4.25 -1.74
CA PHE A 58 4.25 4.80 -3.07
C PHE A 58 3.73 6.24 -2.99
N LEU A 59 2.76 6.51 -2.12
CA LEU A 59 2.19 7.86 -1.99
C LEU A 59 3.23 8.86 -1.46
N ASN A 60 4.07 8.45 -0.51
CA ASN A 60 5.13 9.27 0.04
C ASN A 60 6.20 9.61 -1.02
N ASP A 61 6.66 8.61 -1.77
CA ASP A 61 7.63 8.78 -2.86
C ASP A 61 7.10 9.65 -4.02
N ASN A 62 5.78 9.71 -4.17
CA ASN A 62 5.11 10.42 -5.25
C ASN A 62 4.35 11.65 -4.76
N ILE A 63 4.59 12.12 -3.53
CA ILE A 63 3.87 13.25 -2.93
C ILE A 63 3.97 14.53 -3.78
N GLY A 64 5.12 14.74 -4.44
CA GLY A 64 5.35 15.84 -5.38
C GLY A 64 4.82 15.60 -6.79
N ASN A 65 4.03 14.55 -7.02
CA ASN A 65 3.34 14.25 -8.29
C ASN A 65 1.85 13.98 -8.02
N MET A 66 1.31 14.57 -6.94
CA MET A 66 -0.03 14.33 -6.43
C MET A 66 -0.79 15.65 -6.29
N ILE A 67 -2.10 15.58 -6.51
CA ILE A 67 -3.01 16.71 -6.25
C ILE A 67 -4.08 16.31 -5.25
N ALA A 68 -4.48 17.26 -4.42
CA ALA A 68 -5.65 17.13 -3.55
C ALA A 68 -6.73 18.12 -3.99
N VAL A 69 -7.88 17.58 -4.38
CA VAL A 69 -9.00 18.33 -4.94
C VAL A 69 -10.16 18.30 -3.95
N ALA A 70 -10.74 19.47 -3.70
CA ALA A 70 -11.95 19.62 -2.91
C ALA A 70 -13.06 20.22 -3.77
N ARG A 71 -14.31 19.82 -3.50
CA ARG A 71 -15.47 20.49 -4.12
C ARG A 71 -15.72 21.82 -3.43
N HIS A 72 -15.89 22.88 -4.21
CA HIS A 72 -16.22 24.19 -3.66
C HIS A 72 -17.64 24.15 -3.08
N LYS A 73 -17.81 24.60 -1.84
CA LYS A 73 -19.13 24.58 -1.14
C LYS A 73 -20.01 25.77 -1.51
N LEU A 74 -19.50 26.74 -2.28
CA LEU A 74 -20.23 27.96 -2.64
C LEU A 74 -20.44 28.01 -4.16
N PRO A 75 -21.68 28.23 -4.64
CA PRO A 75 -21.93 28.43 -6.05
C PRO A 75 -21.49 29.86 -6.40
N ILE A 76 -20.38 30.01 -7.11
CA ILE A 76 -20.03 31.33 -7.66
C ILE A 76 -20.74 31.53 -9.02
N VAL A 77 -21.19 30.46 -9.69
CA VAL A 77 -22.05 30.53 -10.88
C VAL A 77 -22.99 29.31 -10.90
N PRO A 78 -24.28 29.44 -11.28
CA PRO A 78 -25.25 28.32 -11.27
C PRO A 78 -24.90 27.11 -12.15
N ASP A 79 -23.82 27.18 -12.93
CA ASP A 79 -23.44 26.17 -13.92
C ASP A 79 -21.97 25.71 -13.81
N SER A 80 -21.20 26.24 -12.84
CA SER A 80 -19.80 25.87 -12.65
C SER A 80 -19.66 24.78 -11.58
N GLN A 81 -19.70 23.50 -11.98
CA GLN A 81 -19.18 22.40 -11.14
C GLN A 81 -17.66 22.42 -11.08
N GLU A 82 -17.08 23.54 -10.65
CA GLU A 82 -15.63 23.69 -10.61
C GLU A 82 -15.08 23.08 -9.31
N ASP A 83 -14.57 21.85 -9.46
CA ASP A 83 -13.60 21.27 -8.55
C ASP A 83 -12.43 22.26 -8.37
N TYR A 84 -12.08 22.64 -7.14
CA TYR A 84 -10.94 23.52 -6.87
C TYR A 84 -9.82 22.76 -6.16
N VAL A 85 -8.57 23.15 -6.44
CA VAL A 85 -7.40 22.50 -5.86
C VAL A 85 -7.04 23.16 -4.54
N ARG A 86 -7.13 22.39 -3.44
CA ARG A 86 -6.72 22.87 -2.10
C ARG A 86 -5.22 22.80 -1.89
N ARG A 87 -4.56 21.82 -2.50
CA ARG A 87 -3.12 21.64 -2.40
C ARG A 87 -2.58 21.23 -3.76
N ASP A 88 -1.97 22.20 -4.43
CA ASP A 88 -1.12 21.95 -5.58
C ASP A 88 0.28 21.65 -5.01
N LEU A 89 0.49 20.39 -4.60
CA LEU A 89 1.83 19.90 -4.28
C LEU A 89 2.56 19.79 -5.62
N ALA A 90 3.01 20.94 -6.13
CA ALA A 90 3.67 21.19 -7.41
C ALA A 90 3.97 19.89 -8.15
N PRO A 91 3.04 19.38 -8.96
CA PRO A 91 3.27 18.12 -9.63
C PRO A 91 4.50 18.36 -10.48
N GLY A 92 5.49 17.49 -10.39
CA GLY A 92 6.47 17.41 -11.47
C GLY A 92 5.74 17.30 -12.82
N HIS A 93 6.47 17.27 -13.93
CA HIS A 93 5.85 17.23 -15.27
C HIS A 93 4.81 16.08 -15.51
N SER A 94 4.64 15.12 -14.59
CA SER A 94 3.69 14.02 -14.67
C SER A 94 2.82 13.87 -13.40
N LEU A 95 1.50 13.99 -13.53
CA LEU A 95 0.54 13.69 -12.47
C LEU A 95 0.40 12.16 -12.28
N ARG A 96 0.62 11.66 -11.07
CA ARG A 96 0.61 10.21 -10.75
C ARG A 96 -0.53 9.80 -9.86
N ALA A 97 -1.08 10.70 -9.04
CA ALA A 97 -2.27 10.42 -8.27
C ALA A 97 -3.10 11.68 -7.97
N ARG A 98 -4.41 11.49 -7.77
CA ARG A 98 -5.40 12.52 -7.43
C ARG A 98 -6.18 12.06 -6.22
N PHE A 99 -6.18 12.85 -5.16
CA PHE A 99 -7.04 12.66 -3.99
C PHE A 99 -8.27 13.55 -4.11
N GLU A 100 -9.46 12.97 -3.95
CA GLU A 100 -10.73 13.68 -3.91
C GLU A 100 -11.27 13.73 -2.49
N GLU A 101 -11.18 14.89 -1.85
CA GLU A 101 -11.56 15.07 -0.43
C GLU A 101 -13.06 14.83 -0.22
N SER A 102 -13.91 15.15 -1.20
CA SER A 102 -15.36 14.96 -1.10
C SER A 102 -15.78 13.49 -1.02
N SER A 103 -15.00 12.59 -1.63
CA SER A 103 -15.30 11.16 -1.68
C SER A 103 -14.37 10.32 -0.81
N GLY A 104 -13.24 10.88 -0.36
CA GLY A 104 -12.17 10.15 0.32
C GLY A 104 -11.39 9.22 -0.62
N ASN A 105 -11.64 9.29 -1.92
CA ASN A 105 -11.04 8.41 -2.90
C ASN A 105 -9.72 8.97 -3.42
N THR A 106 -8.71 8.09 -3.52
CA THR A 106 -7.46 8.37 -4.22
C THR A 106 -7.42 7.59 -5.50
N TYR A 107 -7.25 8.28 -6.62
CA TYR A 107 -7.05 7.72 -7.94
C TYR A 107 -5.55 7.70 -8.24
N ILE A 108 -4.99 6.52 -8.45
CA ILE A 108 -3.55 6.34 -8.68
C ILE A 108 -3.34 5.81 -10.09
N LEU A 109 -2.44 6.44 -10.84
CA LEU A 109 -2.10 6.02 -12.20
C LEU A 109 -1.52 4.60 -12.17
N ARG A 110 -2.19 3.67 -12.86
CA ARG A 110 -1.82 2.25 -12.85
C ARG A 110 -0.39 2.01 -13.29
N SER A 111 0.00 2.62 -14.42
CA SER A 111 1.34 2.45 -14.99
C SER A 111 2.44 3.00 -14.09
N ALA A 112 2.16 4.07 -13.32
CA ALA A 112 3.11 4.61 -12.36
C ALA A 112 3.31 3.66 -11.18
N PHE A 113 2.24 3.12 -10.62
CA PHE A 113 2.32 2.18 -9.51
C PHE A 113 2.99 0.87 -9.93
N GLU A 114 2.59 0.30 -11.07
CA GLU A 114 3.20 -0.91 -11.64
C GLU A 114 4.71 -0.74 -11.90
N THR A 115 5.11 0.40 -12.49
CA THR A 115 6.54 0.70 -12.72
C THR A 115 7.30 0.88 -11.41
N TRP A 116 6.68 1.50 -10.41
CA TRP A 116 7.28 1.71 -9.10
C TRP A 116 7.48 0.39 -8.35
N CYS A 117 6.48 -0.50 -8.35
CA CYS A 117 6.58 -1.85 -7.77
C CYS A 117 7.73 -2.64 -8.42
N ARG A 118 7.77 -2.65 -9.76
CA ARG A 118 8.83 -3.36 -10.52
C ARG A 118 10.23 -2.86 -10.17
N ARG A 119 10.42 -1.54 -10.01
CA ARG A 119 11.73 -0.95 -9.65
C ARG A 119 12.19 -1.30 -8.24
N ARG A 120 11.27 -1.64 -7.34
CA ARG A 120 11.55 -2.02 -5.94
C ARG A 120 11.47 -3.52 -5.71
N HIS A 121 11.39 -4.32 -6.77
CA HIS A 121 11.21 -5.77 -6.69
C HIS A 121 9.97 -6.20 -5.88
N LYS A 122 8.95 -5.34 -5.82
CA LYS A 122 7.67 -5.64 -5.18
C LYS A 122 6.69 -6.21 -6.22
N ASP A 123 5.92 -7.22 -5.82
CA ASP A 123 4.91 -7.82 -6.69
C ASP A 123 3.64 -6.95 -6.74
N TYR A 124 3.36 -6.41 -7.93
CA TYR A 124 2.20 -5.56 -8.18
C TYR A 124 0.86 -6.27 -7.96
N GLN A 125 0.73 -7.53 -8.39
CA GLN A 125 -0.52 -8.28 -8.22
C GLN A 125 -0.72 -8.65 -6.76
N ALA A 126 0.35 -9.09 -6.08
CA ALA A 126 0.29 -9.37 -4.66
C ALA A 126 -0.12 -8.12 -3.85
N ALA A 127 0.40 -6.94 -4.20
CA ALA A 127 0.02 -5.68 -3.56
C ALA A 127 -1.46 -5.34 -3.80
N LEU A 128 -1.99 -5.57 -5.01
CA LEU A 128 -3.42 -5.38 -5.28
C LEU A 128 -4.30 -6.36 -4.52
N ASP A 129 -3.95 -7.65 -4.52
CA ASP A 129 -4.69 -8.70 -3.83
C ASP A 129 -4.73 -8.45 -2.32
N GLU A 130 -3.64 -7.92 -1.77
CA GLU A 130 -3.56 -7.51 -0.37
C GLU A 130 -4.40 -6.26 -0.09
N MET A 131 -4.33 -5.21 -0.92
CA MET A 131 -5.17 -4.03 -0.77
C MET A 131 -6.66 -4.34 -0.94
N GLU A 132 -7.03 -5.35 -1.73
CA GLU A 132 -8.42 -5.83 -1.82
C GLU A 132 -8.84 -6.55 -0.54
N ARG A 133 -7.95 -7.37 0.04
CA ARG A 133 -8.24 -8.11 1.26
C ARG A 133 -8.32 -7.22 2.50
N GLN A 134 -7.46 -6.21 2.59
CA GLN A 134 -7.43 -5.24 3.70
C GLN A 134 -8.53 -4.19 3.61
N GLY A 135 -9.21 -4.06 2.46
CA GLY A 135 -10.29 -3.10 2.23
C GLY A 135 -9.94 -1.72 1.66
N PRO A 136 -8.68 -1.24 1.54
CA PRO A 136 -8.44 0.07 0.92
C PRO A 136 -8.68 0.07 -0.59
N LEU A 137 -8.61 -1.05 -1.31
CA LEU A 137 -8.84 -1.08 -2.76
C LEU A 137 -10.34 -1.09 -3.10
N LEU A 138 -10.81 -0.03 -3.76
CA LEU A 138 -12.18 0.04 -4.27
C LEU A 138 -12.31 -0.50 -5.68
N LYS A 139 -11.33 -0.20 -6.55
CA LYS A 139 -11.34 -0.63 -7.96
C LYS A 139 -9.92 -0.88 -8.47
N ARG A 140 -9.68 -2.06 -9.05
CA ARG A 140 -8.44 -2.39 -9.79
C ARG A 140 -8.28 -1.64 -11.10
N HIS A 141 -9.40 -1.27 -11.74
CA HIS A 141 -9.41 -0.60 -13.02
C HIS A 141 -10.49 0.47 -13.07
N CYS A 142 -10.07 1.71 -13.33
CA CYS A 142 -10.95 2.84 -13.57
C CYS A 142 -10.32 3.72 -14.65
N ARG A 143 -11.13 4.23 -15.59
CA ARG A 143 -10.68 5.26 -16.53
C ARG A 143 -11.15 6.61 -16.01
N THR A 144 -10.21 7.49 -15.68
CA THR A 144 -10.52 8.84 -15.20
C THR A 144 -9.50 9.84 -15.71
N ARG A 145 -9.83 11.12 -15.62
CA ARG A 145 -8.91 12.22 -15.91
C ARG A 145 -8.33 12.70 -14.59
N LEU A 146 -7.07 12.36 -14.33
CA LEU A 146 -6.39 12.81 -13.11
C LEU A 146 -6.34 14.34 -13.04
N GLY A 147 -6.12 15.03 -14.17
CA GLY A 147 -6.10 16.48 -14.26
C GLY A 147 -7.46 17.18 -14.42
N ARG A 148 -8.61 16.50 -14.22
CA ARG A 148 -9.92 17.15 -14.39
C ARG A 148 -10.05 18.40 -13.51
N GLY A 149 -10.41 19.54 -14.09
CA GLY A 149 -10.53 20.81 -13.36
C GLY A 149 -9.21 21.56 -13.20
N LEU A 150 -8.11 21.06 -13.78
CA LEU A 150 -6.80 21.72 -13.77
C LEU A 150 -6.36 22.07 -15.20
N PRO A 151 -6.35 23.37 -15.58
CA PRO A 151 -5.91 23.80 -16.90
C PRO A 151 -4.52 23.30 -17.28
N GLN A 152 -3.60 23.23 -16.31
CA GLN A 152 -2.20 22.83 -16.53
C GLN A 152 -1.99 21.33 -16.77
N PHE A 153 -2.94 20.46 -16.41
CA PHE A 153 -2.82 18.99 -16.57
C PHE A 153 -3.83 18.40 -17.57
N GLY A 154 -4.49 19.27 -18.31
CA GLY A 154 -5.46 18.90 -19.33
C GLY A 154 -6.83 19.51 -19.04
N SER A 155 -7.30 20.31 -19.99
CA SER A 155 -8.70 20.76 -20.07
C SER A 155 -9.67 19.57 -20.00
N THR A 156 -10.96 19.87 -19.81
CA THR A 156 -12.14 18.97 -19.78
C THR A 156 -12.27 18.02 -21.00
N GLY A 157 -11.30 18.00 -21.92
CA GLY A 157 -11.14 17.08 -23.06
C GLY A 157 -9.90 16.17 -23.04
N GLY A 158 -9.03 16.21 -22.02
CA GLY A 158 -7.76 15.45 -22.00
C GLY A 158 -7.90 13.91 -22.02
N PRO A 159 -6.81 13.17 -22.31
CA PRO A 159 -6.83 11.72 -22.41
C PRO A 159 -7.19 11.03 -21.08
N LEU A 160 -8.01 9.99 -21.16
CA LEU A 160 -8.37 9.17 -20.00
C LEU A 160 -7.16 8.33 -19.55
N SER A 161 -6.84 8.41 -18.27
CA SER A 161 -5.82 7.62 -17.62
C SER A 161 -6.42 6.37 -16.98
N THR A 162 -5.74 5.24 -17.11
CA THR A 162 -6.10 4.00 -16.40
C THR A 162 -5.55 4.07 -14.98
N CYS A 163 -6.43 4.00 -13.99
CA CYS A 163 -6.13 4.18 -12.58
C CYS A 163 -6.62 3.01 -11.74
N ILE A 164 -5.97 2.81 -10.60
CA ILE A 164 -6.53 2.09 -9.45
C ILE A 164 -7.21 3.11 -8.53
N VAL A 165 -8.23 2.68 -7.79
CA VAL A 165 -8.97 3.54 -6.85
C VAL A 165 -8.86 2.95 -5.47
N VAL A 166 -8.37 3.74 -4.54
CA VAL A 166 -8.25 3.36 -3.13
C VAL A 166 -9.01 4.34 -2.24
N ASN A 167 -9.56 3.87 -1.13
CA ASN A 167 -10.15 4.72 -0.11
C ASN A 167 -9.07 5.11 0.91
N ALA A 168 -8.76 6.39 1.03
CA ALA A 168 -7.76 6.88 1.98
C ALA A 168 -8.35 7.26 3.35
N THR A 169 -9.67 7.14 3.50
CA THR A 169 -10.42 7.61 4.69
C THR A 169 -11.09 6.49 5.50
N ARG A 170 -11.14 5.26 4.97
CA ARG A 170 -11.66 4.11 5.72
C ARG A 170 -10.53 3.33 6.37
N HIS A 171 -10.36 3.59 7.67
CA HIS A 171 -9.92 2.56 8.60
C HIS A 171 -11.15 2.17 9.44
N GLU A 172 -12.17 1.59 8.81
CA GLU A 172 -13.21 0.88 9.58
C GLU A 172 -12.57 -0.45 10.01
N SER A 173 -12.01 -0.44 11.22
CA SER A 173 -11.73 -1.69 11.93
C SER A 173 -13.05 -2.49 12.00
N PRO A 174 -13.04 -3.81 11.75
CA PRO A 174 -14.25 -4.62 11.82
C PRO A 174 -14.86 -4.72 13.23
N ASP A 175 -14.17 -4.20 14.25
CA ASP A 175 -14.70 -4.07 15.60
C ASP A 175 -15.34 -2.68 15.78
N GLY A 176 -16.67 -2.65 15.70
CA GLY A 176 -17.47 -1.48 16.02
C GLY A 176 -17.39 -1.16 17.52
N ASP A 177 -16.85 0.01 17.84
CA ASP A 177 -17.26 0.72 19.05
C ASP A 177 -17.44 2.21 18.73
N SER A 178 -18.70 2.63 18.79
CA SER A 178 -19.15 3.99 18.57
C SER A 178 -18.80 4.86 19.79
N GLY A 179 -17.54 5.25 19.92
CA GLY A 179 -17.08 6.25 20.87
C GLY A 179 -17.48 7.67 20.45
N ARG A 180 -18.76 8.03 20.56
CA ARG A 180 -19.18 9.45 20.57
C ARG A 180 -18.54 10.12 21.79
N VAL A 181 -17.52 10.94 21.57
CA VAL A 181 -17.05 11.89 22.59
C VAL A 181 -18.03 13.07 22.62
N PRO A 182 -18.77 13.32 23.71
CA PRO A 182 -19.58 14.51 23.82
C PRO A 182 -18.69 15.74 24.00
N VAL A 183 -18.87 16.73 23.13
CA VAL A 183 -18.29 18.06 23.26
C VAL A 183 -18.85 18.69 24.54
N ARG A 184 -18.02 18.83 25.58
CA ARG A 184 -18.38 19.61 26.77
C ARG A 184 -18.44 21.08 26.37
N GLN A 185 -19.65 21.64 26.36
CA GLN A 185 -19.89 23.07 26.33
C GLN A 185 -19.22 23.69 27.57
N GLY A 186 -18.32 24.65 27.36
CA GLY A 186 -17.72 25.45 28.42
C GLY A 186 -18.75 26.37 29.02
N ALA A 187 -19.00 26.20 30.32
CA ALA A 187 -19.83 27.08 31.11
C ALA A 187 -19.09 28.38 31.43
N GLU A 188 -19.88 29.45 31.33
CA GLU A 188 -19.76 30.81 31.85
C GLU A 188 -18.71 31.08 32.95
N VAL A 189 -17.94 32.15 32.76
CA VAL A 189 -17.40 32.96 33.84
C VAL A 189 -17.82 34.41 33.57
N THR A 190 -18.87 34.85 34.28
CA THR A 190 -19.22 36.26 34.44
C THR A 190 -19.61 36.47 35.89
N GLY A 191 -18.97 37.43 36.57
CA GLY A 191 -19.32 37.88 37.93
C GLY A 191 -18.17 37.80 38.91
#